data_AF-A0AAW3WPT1-F1
#
_entry.id   AF-A0AAW3WPT1-F1
#
_cell.length_a   1.000
_cell.length_b   1.000
_cell.length_c   1.000
_cell.angle_alpha   90.00
_cell.angle_beta   90.00
_cell.angle_gamma   90.00
#
_symmetry.space_group_name_H-M   'P 1'
#
loop_
_entity.id
_entity.type
_entity.pdbx_description
1 polymer ?
#
loop_
_entity_poly.entity_id
_entity_poly.type
_entity_poly.pdbx_seq_one_letter_code
_entity_poly.pdbx_strand_id
1 'polypeptide(L)'
;MTSIYPQFVVAKFGGTSVADFDAMNRSAGIVLADDHVRLVVLSASAGVTNLLVELSEGLESRDRMDKIDTLRTIQYNIISRLKAPLVISKEIDQLLENIARLAETALTMPSTALSDELVSHGELMSSLLFAEVLRERAAQAEWFDARKVIRTNNLYGCAEPNINLVEDQAEAHLRPRIEQAIVITQGFIGSDDAGHTTTLGRGGSDYTASLLGEALQAARVDIWTDVAGIYTTDPRIVAQARRIDHISFSEASDMAAFGAKVLHPATLLPAMRKNIPVFVGSSKNTAAGGTLVRRETENPPLYRAIAIRRKQTLLRLHDLHTQPAYRFFAEMFAILAEHRVDVDLVTTSESCIALALNSTGSTSGEDHTLTTALLTALSSHCRVEIETGLALVTLIGNQLHRGAGVCRDTFVDLDEYAVRMIFHGASNDNLCFMLPSEVADSAVVALHRRLFE
;
A
#
# COMPACT_ATOMS: atom_id res chain seq x y z
N MET A 1 0.60 -28.29 21.65
CA MET A 1 1.80 -28.81 20.94
C MET A 1 2.28 -27.69 20.03
N THR A 2 3.40 -27.04 20.35
CA THR A 2 4.05 -26.11 19.43
C THR A 2 4.73 -26.96 18.35
N SER A 3 4.08 -27.09 17.20
CA SER A 3 4.72 -27.70 16.04
C SER A 3 5.90 -26.81 15.63
N ILE A 4 7.12 -27.36 15.66
CA ILE A 4 8.33 -26.64 15.24
C ILE A 4 8.45 -26.85 13.74
N TYR A 5 7.85 -25.94 12.97
CA TYR A 5 7.99 -25.93 11.51
C TYR A 5 9.38 -25.40 11.12
N PRO A 6 9.96 -25.87 9.99
CA PRO A 6 11.14 -25.26 9.43
C PRO A 6 10.87 -23.78 9.14
N GLN A 7 11.81 -22.91 9.53
CA GLN A 7 11.70 -21.48 9.30
C GLN A 7 11.74 -21.19 7.79
N PHE A 8 10.76 -20.42 7.31
CA PHE A 8 10.69 -19.97 5.92
C PHE A 8 10.41 -18.47 5.85
N VAL A 9 10.68 -17.91 4.68
CA VAL A 9 10.52 -16.51 4.32
C VAL A 9 9.44 -16.38 3.25
N VAL A 10 8.61 -15.34 3.40
CA VAL A 10 7.67 -14.91 2.36
C VAL A 10 8.32 -13.77 1.58
N ALA A 11 8.50 -13.92 0.28
CA ALA A 11 9.04 -12.85 -0.57
C ALA A 11 7.92 -12.25 -1.43
N LYS A 12 7.78 -10.92 -1.41
CA LYS A 12 6.84 -10.19 -2.23
C LYS A 12 7.56 -9.36 -3.28
N PHE A 13 7.11 -9.43 -4.52
CA PHE A 13 7.60 -8.58 -5.61
C PHE A 13 6.50 -7.66 -6.15
N GLY A 14 6.76 -6.35 -6.16
CA GLY A 14 5.87 -5.36 -6.78
C GLY A 14 5.90 -5.37 -8.31
N GLY A 15 5.00 -4.64 -8.95
CA GLY A 15 4.82 -4.70 -10.41
C GLY A 15 6.05 -4.32 -11.24
N THR A 16 6.92 -3.44 -10.74
CA THR A 16 8.20 -3.11 -11.41
C THR A 16 9.22 -4.25 -11.37
N SER A 17 9.12 -5.13 -10.37
CA SER A 17 9.96 -6.31 -10.19
C SER A 17 9.52 -7.48 -11.07
N VAL A 18 8.31 -7.40 -11.65
CA VAL A 18 7.74 -8.40 -12.57
C VAL A 18 7.20 -7.76 -13.85
N ALA A 19 7.73 -6.59 -14.23
CA ALA A 19 7.24 -5.81 -15.36
C ALA A 19 7.44 -6.50 -16.72
N ASP A 20 8.54 -7.24 -16.84
CA ASP A 20 8.98 -7.91 -18.06
C ASP A 20 9.80 -9.17 -17.71
N PHE A 21 10.23 -9.90 -18.73
CA PHE A 21 11.01 -11.14 -18.57
C PHE A 21 12.33 -10.91 -17.81
N ASP A 22 13.04 -9.80 -18.06
CA ASP A 22 14.31 -9.53 -17.39
C ASP A 22 14.09 -9.18 -15.91
N ALA A 23 13.02 -8.44 -15.60
CA ALA A 23 12.60 -8.16 -14.24
C ALA A 23 12.22 -9.43 -13.49
N MET A 24 11.40 -10.30 -14.09
CA MET A 24 11.07 -11.61 -13.53
C MET A 24 12.33 -12.46 -13.32
N ASN A 25 13.28 -12.44 -14.25
CA ASN A 25 14.55 -13.16 -14.10
C ASN A 25 15.43 -12.59 -12.96
N ARG A 26 15.47 -11.28 -12.77
CA ARG A 26 16.15 -10.67 -11.62
C ARG A 26 15.50 -11.12 -10.32
N SER A 27 14.18 -11.00 -10.22
CA SER A 27 13.39 -11.42 -9.05
C SER A 27 13.53 -12.92 -8.75
N ALA A 28 13.54 -13.77 -9.78
CA ALA A 28 13.82 -15.20 -9.62
C ALA A 28 15.25 -15.45 -9.09
N GLY A 29 16.22 -14.63 -9.48
CA GLY A 29 17.58 -14.70 -8.92
C GLY A 29 17.61 -14.38 -7.42
N ILE A 30 16.76 -13.47 -6.97
CA ILE A 30 16.60 -13.11 -5.55
C ILE A 30 15.97 -14.27 -4.77
N VAL A 31 14.89 -14.84 -5.30
CA VAL A 31 14.21 -16.01 -4.69
C VAL A 31 15.19 -17.17 -4.50
N LEU A 32 15.99 -17.48 -5.53
CA LEU A 32 16.91 -18.61 -5.50
C LEU A 32 18.22 -18.34 -4.73
N ALA A 33 18.43 -17.11 -4.25
CA ALA A 33 19.60 -16.76 -3.46
C ALA A 33 19.43 -17.04 -1.96
N ASP A 34 18.19 -17.24 -1.49
CA ASP A 34 17.87 -17.58 -0.10
C ASP A 34 16.94 -18.81 -0.07
N ASP A 35 17.50 -19.97 0.30
CA ASP A 35 16.78 -21.26 0.33
C ASP A 35 15.58 -21.27 1.30
N HIS A 36 15.52 -20.30 2.23
CA HIS A 36 14.38 -20.14 3.13
C HIS A 36 13.18 -19.49 2.44
N VAL A 37 13.33 -18.88 1.26
CA VAL A 37 12.20 -18.33 0.49
C VAL A 37 11.39 -19.48 -0.08
N ARG A 38 10.25 -19.78 0.57
CA ARG A 38 9.37 -20.89 0.20
C ARG A 38 8.00 -20.44 -0.31
N LEU A 39 7.65 -19.17 -0.08
CA LEU A 39 6.40 -18.56 -0.56
C LEU A 39 6.70 -17.23 -1.26
N VAL A 40 6.25 -17.09 -2.50
CA VAL A 40 6.43 -15.90 -3.32
C VAL A 40 5.08 -15.28 -3.65
N VAL A 41 4.88 -14.02 -3.31
CA VAL A 41 3.66 -13.25 -3.53
C VAL A 41 3.92 -12.18 -4.59
N LEU A 42 3.08 -12.11 -5.62
CA LEU A 42 3.30 -11.22 -6.76
C LEU A 42 2.16 -10.24 -6.95
N SER A 43 2.50 -8.99 -7.26
CA SER A 43 1.59 -8.04 -7.89
C SER A 43 1.51 -8.28 -9.40
N ALA A 44 0.50 -7.72 -10.07
CA ALA A 44 0.48 -7.64 -11.53
C ALA A 44 1.72 -6.92 -12.09
N SER A 45 2.10 -7.25 -13.33
CA SER A 45 3.17 -6.56 -14.06
C SER A 45 2.89 -5.05 -14.18
N ALA A 46 3.93 -4.22 -14.18
CA ALA A 46 3.80 -2.77 -14.18
C ALA A 46 2.84 -2.26 -15.28
N GLY A 47 1.85 -1.45 -14.88
CA GLY A 47 0.83 -0.88 -15.77
C GLY A 47 -0.41 -1.76 -15.99
N VAL A 48 -0.34 -3.07 -15.75
CA VAL A 48 -1.46 -4.01 -16.00
C VAL A 48 -2.68 -3.68 -15.16
N THR A 49 -2.52 -3.48 -13.85
CA THR A 49 -3.64 -3.12 -12.96
C THR A 49 -4.37 -1.86 -13.44
N ASN A 50 -3.65 -0.82 -13.89
CA ASN A 50 -4.27 0.41 -14.37
C ASN A 50 -5.10 0.17 -15.64
N LEU A 51 -4.58 -0.63 -16.58
CA LEU A 51 -5.32 -1.00 -17.78
C LEU A 51 -6.60 -1.77 -17.45
N LEU A 52 -6.55 -2.67 -16.45
CA LEU A 52 -7.71 -3.44 -16.00
C LEU A 52 -8.74 -2.56 -15.26
N VAL A 53 -8.28 -1.61 -14.44
CA VAL A 53 -9.16 -0.63 -13.80
C VAL A 53 -9.89 0.19 -14.86
N GLU A 54 -9.17 0.76 -15.84
CA GLU A 54 -9.78 1.50 -16.95
C GLU A 54 -10.78 0.64 -17.74
N LEU A 55 -10.47 -0.64 -18.00
CA LEU A 55 -11.41 -1.57 -18.64
C LEU A 55 -12.67 -1.81 -17.80
N SER A 56 -12.56 -1.79 -16.47
CA SER A 56 -13.68 -1.98 -15.56
C SER A 56 -14.64 -0.78 -15.49
N GLU A 57 -14.19 0.39 -15.92
CA GLU A 57 -15.01 1.62 -16.01
C GLU A 57 -15.99 1.60 -17.19
N GLY A 58 -15.87 0.62 -18.10
CA GLY A 58 -16.78 0.43 -19.23
C GLY A 58 -16.42 1.28 -20.45
N LEU A 59 -15.38 0.86 -21.16
CA LEU A 59 -14.87 1.58 -22.35
C LEU A 59 -15.61 1.21 -23.64
N GLU A 60 -15.71 2.20 -24.54
CA GLU A 60 -16.17 2.02 -25.92
C GLU A 60 -15.30 1.02 -26.70
N SER A 61 -15.88 0.40 -27.74
CA SER A 61 -15.29 -0.76 -28.42
C SER A 61 -13.83 -0.53 -28.88
N ARG A 62 -13.53 0.63 -29.46
CA ARG A 62 -12.18 0.96 -29.95
C ARG A 62 -11.16 1.05 -28.82
N ASP A 63 -11.43 1.87 -27.81
CA ASP A 63 -10.52 2.07 -26.68
C ASP A 63 -10.36 0.77 -25.88
N ARG A 64 -11.45 0.01 -25.71
CA ARG A 64 -11.43 -1.32 -25.09
C ARG A 64 -10.49 -2.28 -25.83
N MET A 65 -10.58 -2.36 -27.15
CA MET A 65 -9.69 -3.21 -27.97
C MET A 65 -8.23 -2.79 -27.84
N ASP A 66 -7.94 -1.49 -27.91
CA ASP A 66 -6.57 -0.96 -27.78
C ASP A 66 -5.94 -1.31 -26.42
N LYS A 67 -6.71 -1.26 -25.33
CA LYS A 67 -6.26 -1.65 -23.99
C LYS A 67 -6.03 -3.16 -23.87
N ILE A 68 -6.91 -3.98 -24.44
CA ILE A 68 -6.74 -5.45 -24.48
C ILE A 68 -5.50 -5.83 -25.29
N ASP A 69 -5.24 -5.19 -26.42
CA ASP A 69 -4.05 -5.42 -27.24
C ASP A 69 -2.77 -4.99 -26.53
N THR A 70 -2.83 -3.89 -25.77
CA THR A 70 -1.72 -3.46 -24.90
C THR A 70 -1.44 -4.51 -23.82
N LEU A 71 -2.47 -5.01 -23.14
CA LEU A 71 -2.35 -6.09 -22.15
C LEU A 71 -1.73 -7.34 -22.76
N ARG A 72 -2.23 -7.78 -23.93
CA ARG A 72 -1.69 -8.93 -24.67
C ARG A 72 -0.21 -8.72 -24.99
N THR A 73 0.17 -7.54 -25.46
CA THR A 73 1.56 -7.20 -25.79
C THR A 73 2.47 -7.34 -24.57
N ILE A 74 2.05 -6.83 -23.40
CA ILE A 74 2.81 -6.97 -22.14
C ILE A 74 3.05 -8.45 -21.82
N GLN A 75 2.02 -9.29 -21.88
CA GLN A 75 2.16 -10.72 -21.56
C GLN A 75 3.05 -11.45 -22.58
N TYR A 76 2.85 -11.20 -23.87
CA TYR A 76 3.59 -11.87 -24.93
C TYR A 76 5.06 -11.44 -25.03
N ASN A 77 5.41 -10.24 -24.58
CA ASN A 77 6.81 -9.83 -24.40
C ASN A 77 7.54 -10.68 -23.35
N ILE A 78 6.82 -11.28 -22.41
CA ILE A 78 7.37 -12.25 -21.44
C ILE A 78 7.37 -13.65 -22.04
N ILE A 79 6.22 -14.09 -22.56
CA ILE A 79 6.01 -15.46 -23.09
C ILE A 79 7.00 -15.78 -24.21
N SER A 80 7.22 -14.85 -25.14
CA SER A 80 8.12 -15.05 -26.30
C SER A 80 9.58 -15.27 -25.91
N ARG A 81 9.96 -14.94 -24.67
CA ARG A 81 11.32 -15.10 -24.13
C ARG A 81 11.50 -16.35 -23.26
N LEU A 82 10.42 -17.06 -22.96
CA LEU A 82 10.47 -18.38 -22.33
C LEU A 82 11.09 -19.41 -23.29
N LYS A 83 11.83 -20.38 -22.74
CA LYS A 83 12.32 -21.58 -23.43
C LYS A 83 11.18 -22.46 -23.93
N ALA A 84 10.05 -22.52 -23.22
CA ALA A 84 8.88 -23.34 -23.58
C ALA A 84 7.56 -22.53 -23.60
N PRO A 85 7.39 -21.55 -24.52
CA PRO A 85 6.24 -20.64 -24.52
C PRO A 85 4.88 -21.33 -24.60
N LEU A 86 4.81 -22.45 -25.31
CA LEU A 86 3.57 -23.21 -25.57
C LEU A 86 2.95 -23.82 -24.31
N VAL A 87 3.73 -23.96 -23.23
CA VAL A 87 3.25 -24.52 -21.96
C VAL A 87 2.22 -23.60 -21.31
N ILE A 88 2.43 -22.28 -21.41
CA ILE A 88 1.65 -21.27 -20.69
C ILE A 88 0.79 -20.40 -21.61
N SER A 89 1.09 -20.33 -22.91
CA SER A 89 0.40 -19.43 -23.84
C SER A 89 -1.11 -19.65 -23.87
N LYS A 90 -1.56 -20.91 -23.87
CA LYS A 90 -2.99 -21.26 -23.89
C LYS A 90 -3.73 -20.74 -22.65
N GLU A 91 -3.12 -20.85 -21.48
CA GLU A 91 -3.72 -20.40 -20.22
C GLU A 91 -3.81 -18.88 -20.17
N ILE A 92 -2.77 -18.18 -20.64
CA ILE A 92 -2.78 -16.71 -20.74
C ILE A 92 -3.80 -16.24 -21.79
N ASP A 93 -3.91 -16.90 -22.94
CA ASP A 93 -4.90 -16.56 -23.96
C ASP A 93 -6.32 -16.70 -23.41
N GLN A 94 -6.59 -17.76 -22.62
CA GLN A 94 -7.89 -17.96 -22.00
C GLN A 94 -8.22 -16.89 -20.94
N LEU A 95 -7.21 -16.41 -20.19
CA LEU A 95 -7.38 -15.26 -19.30
C LEU A 95 -7.66 -13.97 -20.09
N LEU A 96 -6.95 -13.72 -21.19
CA LEU A 96 -7.16 -12.55 -22.05
C LEU A 96 -8.56 -12.56 -22.70
N GLU A 97 -9.04 -13.71 -23.14
CA GLU A 97 -10.40 -13.90 -23.65
C GLU A 97 -11.45 -13.61 -22.56
N ASN A 98 -11.22 -14.08 -21.33
CA ASN A 98 -12.11 -13.79 -20.22
C ASN A 98 -12.13 -12.29 -19.88
N ILE A 99 -10.98 -11.62 -19.86
CA ILE A 99 -10.88 -10.16 -19.67
C ILE A 99 -11.69 -9.43 -20.73
N ALA A 100 -11.60 -9.83 -22.01
CA ALA A 100 -12.35 -9.21 -23.09
C ALA A 100 -13.87 -9.30 -22.87
N ARG A 101 -14.35 -10.48 -22.45
CA ARG A 101 -15.76 -10.72 -22.13
C ARG A 101 -16.23 -9.89 -20.92
N LEU A 102 -15.42 -9.82 -19.86
CA LEU A 102 -15.73 -9.04 -18.66
C LEU A 102 -15.73 -7.53 -18.95
N ALA A 103 -14.78 -7.05 -19.74
CA ALA A 103 -14.73 -5.64 -20.17
C ALA A 103 -15.93 -5.26 -21.05
N GLU A 104 -16.43 -6.18 -21.88
CA GLU A 104 -17.69 -5.97 -22.61
C GLU A 104 -18.89 -5.88 -21.67
N THR A 105 -18.90 -6.68 -20.60
CA THR A 105 -19.95 -6.63 -19.58
C THR A 105 -19.91 -5.31 -18.81
N ALA A 106 -18.71 -4.82 -18.49
CA ALA A 106 -18.49 -3.57 -17.76
C ALA A 106 -19.08 -2.34 -18.45
N LEU A 107 -19.16 -2.34 -19.79
CA LEU A 107 -19.82 -1.28 -20.56
C LEU A 107 -21.32 -1.18 -20.28
N THR A 108 -21.97 -2.30 -19.99
CA THR A 108 -23.45 -2.36 -19.81
C THR A 108 -23.87 -2.44 -18.35
N MET A 109 -23.07 -3.10 -17.51
CA MET A 109 -23.38 -3.38 -16.11
C MET A 109 -22.11 -3.25 -15.24
N PRO A 110 -21.55 -2.04 -15.08
CA PRO A 110 -20.41 -1.84 -14.21
C PRO A 110 -20.79 -2.10 -12.75
N SER A 111 -19.91 -2.76 -12.01
CA SER A 111 -20.04 -2.93 -10.56
C SER A 111 -18.67 -3.11 -9.93
N THR A 112 -18.55 -2.83 -8.64
CA THR A 112 -17.30 -3.03 -7.89
C THR A 112 -16.88 -4.50 -7.85
N ALA A 113 -17.85 -5.43 -7.77
CA ALA A 113 -17.60 -6.86 -7.87
C ALA A 113 -17.02 -7.28 -9.23
N LEU A 114 -17.54 -6.72 -10.33
CA LEU A 114 -16.98 -6.93 -11.66
C LEU A 114 -15.58 -6.33 -11.79
N SER A 115 -15.33 -5.17 -11.19
CA SER A 115 -14.01 -4.54 -11.17
C SER A 115 -12.99 -5.41 -10.45
N ASP A 116 -13.32 -5.94 -9.27
CA ASP A 116 -12.45 -6.86 -8.52
C ASP A 116 -12.10 -8.12 -9.34
N GLU A 117 -13.10 -8.74 -9.98
CA GLU A 117 -12.88 -9.89 -10.86
C GLU A 117 -11.96 -9.52 -12.04
N LEU A 118 -12.20 -8.40 -12.72
CA LEU A 118 -11.42 -7.98 -13.89
C LEU A 118 -9.96 -7.67 -13.48
N VAL A 119 -9.76 -6.87 -12.44
CA VAL A 119 -8.43 -6.46 -11.99
C VAL A 119 -7.60 -7.65 -11.48
N SER A 120 -8.23 -8.66 -10.86
CA SER A 120 -7.53 -9.85 -10.36
C SER A 120 -6.74 -10.62 -11.42
N HIS A 121 -7.12 -10.48 -12.70
CA HIS A 121 -6.44 -11.16 -13.79
C HIS A 121 -4.98 -10.71 -13.95
N GLY A 122 -4.62 -9.50 -13.50
CA GLY A 122 -3.25 -9.02 -13.54
C GLY A 122 -2.30 -9.87 -12.70
N GLU A 123 -2.67 -10.15 -11.46
CA GLU A 123 -1.92 -11.02 -10.55
C GLU A 123 -1.96 -12.48 -10.99
N LEU A 124 -3.07 -12.96 -11.56
CA LEU A 124 -3.16 -14.31 -12.12
C LEU A 124 -2.13 -14.50 -13.26
N MET A 125 -2.12 -13.60 -14.25
CA MET A 125 -1.18 -13.69 -15.38
C MET A 125 0.28 -13.61 -14.93
N SER A 126 0.63 -12.61 -14.11
CA SER A 126 2.02 -12.41 -13.65
C SER A 126 2.54 -13.59 -12.82
N SER A 127 1.71 -14.17 -11.97
CA SER A 127 2.11 -15.32 -11.13
C SER A 127 2.26 -16.62 -11.92
N LEU A 128 1.41 -16.86 -12.92
CA LEU A 128 1.56 -17.98 -13.85
C LEU A 128 2.87 -17.89 -14.62
N LEU A 129 3.16 -16.72 -15.20
CA LEU A 129 4.40 -16.48 -15.94
C LEU A 129 5.65 -16.62 -15.06
N PHE A 130 5.61 -16.12 -13.82
CA PHE A 130 6.73 -16.22 -12.91
C PHE A 130 7.02 -17.67 -12.47
N ALA A 131 5.99 -18.51 -12.33
CA ALA A 131 6.17 -19.93 -12.06
C ALA A 131 6.97 -20.62 -13.19
N GLU A 132 6.70 -20.28 -14.46
CA GLU A 132 7.49 -20.78 -15.59
C GLU A 132 8.93 -20.27 -15.58
N VAL A 133 9.15 -19.00 -15.25
CA VAL A 133 10.52 -18.43 -15.13
C VAL A 133 11.35 -19.19 -14.09
N LEU A 134 10.75 -19.58 -12.96
CA LEU A 134 11.43 -20.40 -11.95
C LEU A 134 11.68 -21.84 -12.44
N ARG A 135 10.71 -22.46 -13.10
CA ARG A 135 10.85 -23.82 -13.67
C ARG A 135 11.96 -23.90 -14.71
N GLU A 136 12.12 -22.87 -15.55
CA GLU A 136 13.22 -22.81 -16.54
C GLU A 136 14.61 -22.72 -15.94
N ARG A 137 14.69 -22.33 -14.66
CA ARG A 137 15.89 -22.33 -13.84
C ARG A 137 16.04 -23.60 -13.01
N ALA A 138 15.29 -24.65 -13.34
CA ALA A 138 15.26 -25.95 -12.67
C ALA A 138 14.84 -25.88 -11.19
N ALA A 139 14.14 -24.82 -10.78
CA ALA A 139 13.57 -24.74 -9.45
C ALA A 139 12.26 -25.54 -9.37
N GLN A 140 12.06 -26.26 -8.26
CA GLN A 140 10.79 -26.92 -7.98
C GLN A 140 9.77 -25.86 -7.54
N ALA A 141 8.93 -25.43 -8.49
CA ALA A 141 8.00 -24.32 -8.34
C ALA A 141 6.55 -24.75 -8.62
N GLU A 142 5.64 -24.47 -7.68
CA GLU A 142 4.20 -24.71 -7.79
C GLU A 142 3.43 -23.39 -7.83
N TRP A 143 2.44 -23.29 -8.73
CA TRP A 143 1.52 -22.16 -8.73
C TRP A 143 0.31 -22.44 -7.84
N PHE A 144 -0.09 -21.47 -7.02
CA PHE A 144 -1.21 -21.58 -6.09
C PHE A 144 -2.12 -20.36 -6.20
N ASP A 145 -3.44 -20.60 -6.24
CA ASP A 145 -4.44 -19.55 -6.27
C ASP A 145 -4.71 -19.00 -4.86
N ALA A 146 -4.37 -17.72 -4.62
CA ALA A 146 -4.51 -17.06 -3.32
C ALA A 146 -5.97 -17.04 -2.84
N ARG A 147 -6.94 -17.02 -3.74
CA ARG A 147 -8.38 -16.95 -3.41
C ARG A 147 -8.87 -18.19 -2.64
N LYS A 148 -8.12 -19.30 -2.70
CA LYS A 148 -8.39 -20.50 -1.91
C LYS A 148 -8.12 -20.33 -0.42
N VAL A 149 -7.30 -19.34 -0.04
CA VAL A 149 -6.88 -19.12 1.37
C VAL A 149 -7.20 -17.72 1.86
N ILE A 150 -7.10 -16.69 1.01
CA ILE A 150 -7.44 -15.31 1.36
C ILE A 150 -8.96 -15.14 1.34
N ARG A 151 -9.60 -15.38 2.49
CA ARG A 151 -11.04 -15.22 2.68
C ARG A 151 -11.36 -13.82 3.21
N THR A 152 -12.32 -13.14 2.59
CA THR A 152 -12.69 -11.75 2.92
C THR A 152 -14.19 -11.59 3.10
N ASN A 153 -14.61 -10.41 3.57
CA ASN A 153 -15.99 -9.97 3.39
C ASN A 153 -16.28 -9.59 1.92
N ASN A 154 -17.50 -9.14 1.63
CA ASN A 154 -17.96 -8.72 0.31
C ASN A 154 -17.86 -7.20 0.07
N LEU A 155 -16.95 -6.51 0.77
CA LEU A 155 -16.67 -5.09 0.52
C LEU A 155 -15.71 -4.95 -0.66
N TYR A 156 -16.22 -5.14 -1.88
CA TYR A 156 -15.42 -5.10 -3.10
C TYR A 156 -14.61 -3.79 -3.25
N GLY A 157 -13.39 -3.91 -3.75
CA GLY A 157 -12.40 -2.84 -3.89
C GLY A 157 -11.53 -2.59 -2.64
N CYS A 158 -12.02 -2.94 -1.45
CA CYS A 158 -11.29 -2.80 -0.19
C CYS A 158 -11.75 -3.85 0.84
N ALA A 159 -11.73 -5.11 0.43
CA ALA A 159 -12.28 -6.20 1.20
C ALA A 159 -11.45 -6.47 2.46
N GLU A 160 -12.13 -6.76 3.56
CA GLU A 160 -11.49 -7.02 4.85
C GLU A 160 -11.25 -8.53 5.00
N PRO A 161 -9.99 -8.98 5.23
CA PRO A 161 -9.69 -10.39 5.39
C PRO A 161 -10.17 -10.92 6.74
N ASN A 162 -10.74 -12.12 6.74
CA ASN A 162 -11.07 -12.86 7.96
C ASN A 162 -9.83 -13.64 8.43
N ILE A 163 -9.10 -13.06 9.39
CA ILE A 163 -7.79 -13.57 9.84
C ILE A 163 -7.84 -15.05 10.25
N ASN A 164 -8.87 -15.47 10.99
CA ASN A 164 -8.99 -16.85 11.46
C ASN A 164 -9.22 -17.82 10.29
N LEU A 165 -10.10 -17.46 9.35
CA LEU A 165 -10.31 -18.31 8.16
C LEU A 165 -9.06 -18.36 7.28
N VAL A 166 -8.34 -17.25 7.14
CA VAL A 166 -7.07 -17.23 6.39
C VAL A 166 -6.04 -18.17 7.03
N GLU A 167 -5.91 -18.17 8.37
CA GLU A 167 -5.04 -19.10 9.10
C GLU A 167 -5.44 -20.56 8.85
N ASP A 168 -6.71 -20.90 9.05
CA ASP A 168 -7.22 -22.26 8.86
C ASP A 168 -7.01 -22.78 7.43
N GLN A 169 -7.34 -21.95 6.42
CA GLN A 169 -7.21 -22.34 5.01
C GLN A 169 -5.73 -22.42 4.58
N ALA A 170 -4.89 -21.50 5.06
CA ALA A 170 -3.46 -21.53 4.74
C ALA A 170 -2.78 -22.77 5.32
N GLU A 171 -3.09 -23.13 6.57
CA GLU A 171 -2.56 -24.37 7.17
C GLU A 171 -3.07 -25.63 6.45
N ALA A 172 -4.35 -25.66 6.05
CA ALA A 172 -4.91 -26.82 5.37
C ALA A 172 -4.41 -27.00 3.92
N HIS A 173 -4.21 -25.89 3.19
CA HIS A 173 -4.01 -25.94 1.74
C HIS A 173 -2.65 -25.42 1.28
N LEU A 174 -2.05 -24.48 1.98
CA LEU A 174 -0.80 -23.84 1.54
C LEU A 174 0.43 -24.44 2.23
N ARG A 175 0.36 -24.72 3.55
CA ARG A 175 1.45 -25.33 4.32
C ARG A 175 2.04 -26.59 3.67
N PRO A 176 1.24 -27.61 3.27
CA PRO A 176 1.81 -28.86 2.75
C PRO A 176 2.57 -28.66 1.42
N ARG A 177 2.26 -27.59 0.68
CA ARG A 177 2.89 -27.26 -0.60
C ARG A 177 4.22 -26.54 -0.42
N ILE A 178 4.27 -25.59 0.52
CA ILE A 178 5.49 -24.84 0.88
C ILE A 178 6.60 -25.78 1.38
N GLU A 179 6.23 -26.86 2.08
CA GLU A 179 7.15 -27.90 2.53
C GLU A 179 7.78 -28.69 1.37
N GLN A 180 7.13 -28.75 0.20
CA GLN A 180 7.56 -29.55 -0.95
C GLN A 180 8.22 -28.71 -2.05
N ALA A 181 7.69 -27.53 -2.33
CA ALA A 181 8.14 -26.66 -3.43
C ALA A 181 8.18 -25.19 -3.02
N ILE A 182 8.83 -24.36 -3.84
CA ILE A 182 8.61 -22.91 -3.80
C ILE A 182 7.21 -22.67 -4.33
N VAL A 183 6.33 -22.06 -3.54
CA VAL A 183 4.97 -21.75 -3.96
C VAL A 183 4.88 -20.32 -4.44
N ILE A 184 4.34 -20.12 -5.63
CA ILE A 184 4.09 -18.83 -6.25
C ILE A 184 2.60 -18.56 -6.19
N THR A 185 2.22 -17.43 -5.62
CA THR A 185 0.83 -17.04 -5.47
C THR A 185 0.63 -15.54 -5.73
N GLN A 186 -0.63 -15.15 -5.83
CA GLN A 186 -1.04 -13.78 -6.08
C GLN A 186 -1.06 -12.99 -4.77
N GLY A 187 -0.68 -11.71 -4.84
CA GLY A 187 -1.06 -10.74 -3.82
C GLY A 187 -2.40 -10.09 -4.15
N PHE A 188 -2.84 -9.12 -3.34
CA PHE A 188 -3.95 -8.19 -3.63
C PHE A 188 -5.36 -8.80 -3.70
N ILE A 189 -5.51 -10.07 -4.08
CA ILE A 189 -6.79 -10.73 -4.36
C ILE A 189 -7.20 -11.69 -3.24
N GLY A 190 -8.51 -11.89 -3.09
CA GLY A 190 -9.15 -12.84 -2.18
C GLY A 190 -10.48 -13.36 -2.73
N SER A 191 -11.23 -14.07 -1.89
CA SER A 191 -12.61 -14.45 -2.19
C SER A 191 -13.56 -14.24 -1.02
N ASP A 192 -14.79 -13.86 -1.33
CA ASP A 192 -15.89 -13.79 -0.36
C ASP A 192 -16.46 -15.19 -0.04
N ASP A 193 -17.43 -15.26 0.85
CA ASP A 193 -18.04 -16.53 1.25
C ASP A 193 -18.86 -17.23 0.15
N ALA A 194 -19.29 -16.50 -0.88
CA ALA A 194 -19.94 -17.04 -2.06
C ALA A 194 -18.95 -17.50 -3.14
N GLY A 195 -17.65 -17.24 -2.95
CA GLY A 195 -16.58 -17.58 -3.87
C GLY A 195 -16.36 -16.53 -4.97
N HIS A 196 -16.93 -15.34 -4.85
CA HIS A 196 -16.62 -14.24 -5.76
C HIS A 196 -15.26 -13.64 -5.43
N THR A 197 -14.54 -13.21 -6.47
CA THR A 197 -13.24 -12.54 -6.29
C THR A 197 -13.43 -11.18 -5.61
N THR A 198 -12.53 -10.90 -4.68
CA THR A 198 -12.43 -9.62 -3.99
C THR A 198 -11.01 -9.07 -4.08
N THR A 199 -10.84 -7.76 -3.87
CA THR A 199 -9.53 -7.13 -3.77
C THR A 199 -9.33 -6.42 -2.43
N LEU A 200 -8.10 -6.42 -1.94
CA LEU A 200 -7.71 -5.89 -0.62
C LEU A 200 -7.40 -4.39 -0.62
N GLY A 201 -7.68 -3.69 -1.72
CA GLY A 201 -7.34 -2.28 -1.87
C GLY A 201 -5.85 -2.00 -2.10
N ARG A 202 -5.47 -0.72 -1.99
CA ARG A 202 -4.11 -0.24 -2.27
C ARG A 202 -3.09 -0.89 -1.34
N GLY A 203 -1.95 -1.30 -1.89
CA GLY A 203 -0.93 -2.03 -1.12
C GLY A 203 -1.33 -3.47 -0.80
N GLY A 204 -2.42 -3.97 -1.41
CA GLY A 204 -2.96 -5.30 -1.12
C GLY A 204 -1.97 -6.44 -1.30
N SER A 205 -1.02 -6.37 -2.24
CA SER A 205 -0.01 -7.44 -2.38
C SER A 205 0.98 -7.49 -1.22
N ASP A 206 1.38 -6.32 -0.69
CA ASP A 206 2.21 -6.27 0.52
C ASP A 206 1.40 -6.79 1.71
N TYR A 207 0.12 -6.41 1.80
CA TYR A 207 -0.79 -6.91 2.83
C TYR A 207 -0.97 -8.43 2.77
N THR A 208 -1.15 -9.01 1.58
CA THR A 208 -1.21 -10.47 1.38
C THR A 208 0.04 -11.17 1.89
N ALA A 209 1.23 -10.64 1.59
CA ALA A 209 2.49 -11.24 2.04
C ALA A 209 2.59 -11.28 3.58
N SER A 210 2.19 -10.20 4.25
CA SER A 210 2.13 -10.16 5.71
C SER A 210 1.03 -11.05 6.30
N LEU A 211 -0.16 -11.12 5.67
CA LEU A 211 -1.26 -12.00 6.10
C LEU A 211 -0.85 -13.47 6.02
N LEU A 212 -0.24 -13.89 4.91
CA LEU A 212 0.26 -15.26 4.75
C LEU A 212 1.45 -15.53 5.68
N GLY A 213 2.31 -14.53 5.90
CA GLY A 213 3.38 -14.60 6.89
C GLY A 213 2.84 -14.84 8.30
N GLU A 214 1.80 -14.11 8.72
CA GLU A 214 1.12 -14.29 10.00
C GLU A 214 0.46 -15.67 10.10
N ALA A 215 -0.37 -16.03 9.11
CA ALA A 215 -1.14 -17.27 9.08
C ALA A 215 -0.24 -18.49 9.16
N LEU A 216 0.92 -18.43 8.49
CA LEU A 216 1.85 -19.54 8.42
C LEU A 216 3.08 -19.38 9.34
N GLN A 217 3.10 -18.38 10.23
CA GLN A 217 4.18 -18.14 11.19
C GLN A 217 5.57 -18.07 10.52
N ALA A 218 5.67 -17.29 9.44
CA ALA A 218 6.92 -17.08 8.71
C ALA A 218 8.00 -16.45 9.61
N ALA A 219 9.26 -16.75 9.34
CA ALA A 219 10.38 -16.18 10.07
C ALA A 219 10.66 -14.72 9.68
N ARG A 220 10.35 -14.34 8.44
CA ARG A 220 10.52 -13.00 7.88
C ARG A 220 9.62 -12.79 6.66
N VAL A 221 9.23 -11.55 6.41
CA VAL A 221 8.58 -11.13 5.16
C VAL A 221 9.51 -10.16 4.42
N ASP A 222 9.82 -10.46 3.16
CA ASP A 222 10.70 -9.65 2.32
C ASP A 222 9.89 -8.90 1.27
N ILE A 223 9.82 -7.57 1.38
CA ILE A 223 9.15 -6.69 0.43
C ILE A 223 10.18 -6.13 -0.55
N TRP A 224 10.15 -6.62 -1.78
CA TRP A 224 11.05 -6.20 -2.86
C TRP A 224 10.38 -5.15 -3.76
N THR A 225 10.92 -3.94 -3.69
CA THR A 225 10.43 -2.74 -4.39
C THR A 225 11.52 -2.14 -5.28
N ASP A 226 11.32 -0.93 -5.80
CA ASP A 226 12.29 -0.20 -6.61
C ASP A 226 13.33 0.59 -5.77
N VAL A 227 13.02 0.90 -4.52
CA VAL A 227 13.90 1.61 -3.58
C VAL A 227 14.64 0.64 -2.64
N ALA A 228 15.91 0.92 -2.36
CA ALA A 228 16.77 0.09 -1.50
C ALA A 228 16.55 0.39 0.00
N GLY A 229 15.33 0.16 0.49
CA GLY A 229 14.92 0.38 1.87
C GLY A 229 14.16 1.69 2.11
N ILE A 230 14.03 2.04 3.39
CA ILE A 230 13.38 3.24 3.90
C ILE A 230 14.48 4.26 4.24
N TYR A 231 14.25 5.52 3.88
CA TYR A 231 15.23 6.61 4.01
C TYR A 231 14.75 7.67 5.00
N THR A 232 15.67 8.48 5.51
CA THR A 232 15.37 9.62 6.40
C THR A 232 14.42 10.63 5.76
N THR A 233 14.36 10.71 4.43
CA THR A 233 13.28 11.34 3.66
C THR A 233 13.29 10.80 2.23
N ASP A 234 12.43 11.31 1.33
CA ASP A 234 12.43 10.91 -0.08
C ASP A 234 13.75 11.33 -0.76
N PRO A 235 14.58 10.38 -1.26
CA PRO A 235 15.86 10.71 -1.90
C PRO A 235 15.74 11.54 -3.17
N ARG A 236 14.53 11.64 -3.75
CA ARG A 236 14.25 12.53 -4.89
C ARG A 236 14.12 14.00 -4.49
N ILE A 237 13.86 14.27 -3.20
CA ILE A 237 13.77 15.61 -2.62
C ILE A 237 15.12 16.01 -2.03
N VAL A 238 15.72 15.11 -1.23
CA VAL A 238 17.01 15.35 -0.58
C VAL A 238 18.02 14.28 -0.99
N ALA A 239 19.03 14.66 -1.79
CA ALA A 239 20.05 13.73 -2.27
C ALA A 239 20.91 13.13 -1.14
N GLN A 240 21.02 13.83 0.00
CA GLN A 240 21.74 13.40 1.20
C GLN A 240 20.91 12.47 2.10
N ALA A 241 19.69 12.11 1.70
CA ALA A 241 18.83 11.20 2.46
C ALA A 241 19.58 9.89 2.75
N ARG A 242 19.61 9.47 4.02
CA ARG A 242 20.33 8.29 4.47
C ARG A 242 19.36 7.12 4.59
N ARG A 243 19.79 5.92 4.21
CA ARG A 243 18.99 4.71 4.47
C ARG A 243 18.95 4.44 5.98
N ILE A 244 17.77 4.06 6.46
CA ILE A 244 17.54 3.60 7.82
C ILE A 244 17.70 2.07 7.81
N ASP A 245 18.73 1.54 8.46
CA ASP A 245 18.97 0.08 8.47
C ASP A 245 17.95 -0.68 9.32
N HIS A 246 17.58 -0.10 10.47
CA HIS A 246 16.63 -0.68 11.42
C HIS A 246 15.61 0.37 11.88
N ILE A 247 14.34 0.00 11.81
CA ILE A 247 13.21 0.86 12.21
C ILE A 247 12.19 0.01 12.98
N SER A 248 11.51 0.59 13.97
CA SER A 248 10.45 -0.11 14.70
C SER A 248 9.18 -0.20 13.84
N PHE A 249 8.26 -1.10 14.21
CA PHE A 249 6.95 -1.15 13.58
C PHE A 249 6.14 0.13 13.79
N SER A 250 6.24 0.77 14.95
CA SER A 250 5.53 2.03 15.22
C SER A 250 6.04 3.14 14.31
N GLU A 251 7.37 3.31 14.22
CA GLU A 251 8.00 4.31 13.37
C GLU A 251 7.68 4.08 11.89
N ALA A 252 7.77 2.82 11.42
CA ALA A 252 7.45 2.49 10.03
C ALA A 252 5.96 2.64 9.70
N SER A 253 5.06 2.36 10.65
CA SER A 253 3.63 2.56 10.48
C SER A 253 3.30 4.05 10.34
N ASP A 254 3.90 4.90 11.18
CA ASP A 254 3.76 6.36 11.07
C ASP A 254 4.33 6.85 9.72
N MET A 255 5.49 6.34 9.29
CA MET A 255 6.06 6.70 7.98
C MET A 255 5.10 6.37 6.83
N ALA A 256 4.56 5.15 6.81
CA ALA A 256 3.58 4.72 5.81
C ALA A 256 2.31 5.60 5.88
N ALA A 257 1.83 5.88 7.10
CA ALA A 257 0.63 6.65 7.37
C ALA A 257 0.77 8.15 7.12
N PHE A 258 1.98 8.68 6.87
CA PHE A 258 2.21 10.11 6.60
C PHE A 258 2.94 10.41 5.28
N GLY A 259 3.11 9.42 4.40
CA GLY A 259 3.49 9.66 3.00
C GLY A 259 4.72 8.94 2.48
N ALA A 260 5.38 8.10 3.30
CA ALA A 260 6.40 7.19 2.79
C ALA A 260 5.73 6.08 1.96
N LYS A 261 5.69 6.25 0.63
CA LYS A 261 5.01 5.35 -0.31
C LYS A 261 5.63 3.94 -0.43
N VAL A 262 6.63 3.62 0.38
CA VAL A 262 7.38 2.36 0.31
C VAL A 262 6.58 1.19 0.90
N LEU A 263 5.77 1.44 1.93
CA LEU A 263 4.91 0.45 2.57
C LEU A 263 3.50 1.02 2.75
N HIS A 264 2.51 0.14 2.72
CA HIS A 264 1.16 0.49 3.12
C HIS A 264 0.98 0.25 4.63
N PRO A 265 0.28 1.10 5.39
CA PRO A 265 0.11 0.91 6.84
C PRO A 265 -0.49 -0.46 7.19
N ALA A 266 -1.48 -0.91 6.40
CA ALA A 266 -2.12 -2.21 6.61
C ALA A 266 -1.14 -3.40 6.46
N THR A 267 -0.07 -3.24 5.68
CA THR A 267 0.98 -4.27 5.50
C THR A 267 1.66 -4.64 6.80
N LEU A 268 1.87 -3.69 7.72
CA LEU A 268 2.63 -3.96 8.93
C LEU A 268 1.79 -4.64 10.01
N LEU A 269 0.46 -4.49 9.99
CA LEU A 269 -0.42 -4.97 11.05
C LEU A 269 -0.33 -6.50 11.29
N PRO A 270 -0.39 -7.39 10.28
CA PRO A 270 -0.22 -8.82 10.52
C PRO A 270 1.17 -9.17 11.06
N ALA A 271 2.21 -8.56 10.49
CA ALA A 271 3.58 -8.75 10.91
C ALA A 271 3.80 -8.32 12.37
N MET A 272 3.18 -7.21 12.80
CA MET A 272 3.19 -6.71 14.17
C MET A 272 2.52 -7.68 15.15
N ARG A 273 1.36 -8.26 14.80
CA ARG A 273 0.62 -9.17 15.70
C ARG A 273 1.43 -10.42 16.07
N LYS A 274 2.25 -10.94 15.15
CA LYS A 274 3.10 -12.13 15.36
C LYS A 274 4.59 -11.84 15.53
N ASN A 275 5.00 -10.57 15.47
CA ASN A 275 6.41 -10.12 15.55
C ASN A 275 7.30 -10.68 14.45
N ILE A 276 6.75 -10.74 13.23
CA ILE A 276 7.48 -11.21 12.06
C ILE A 276 8.24 -10.01 11.49
N PRO A 277 9.58 -10.00 11.48
CA PRO A 277 10.34 -8.91 10.90
C PRO A 277 10.01 -8.75 9.41
N VAL A 278 9.95 -7.50 8.96
CA VAL A 278 9.71 -7.16 7.55
C VAL A 278 10.97 -6.52 6.98
N PHE A 279 11.57 -7.16 5.99
CA PHE A 279 12.68 -6.58 5.22
C PHE A 279 12.12 -5.79 4.04
N VAL A 280 12.70 -4.63 3.75
CA VAL A 280 12.37 -3.79 2.59
C VAL A 280 13.64 -3.54 1.80
N GLY A 281 13.66 -4.00 0.54
CA GLY A 281 14.84 -3.91 -0.32
C GLY A 281 14.52 -3.63 -1.79
N SER A 282 15.55 -3.33 -2.57
CA SER A 282 15.40 -3.08 -4.01
C SER A 282 15.61 -4.36 -4.81
N SER A 283 14.63 -4.73 -5.65
CA SER A 283 14.78 -5.83 -6.61
C SER A 283 15.77 -5.51 -7.75
N LYS A 284 16.09 -4.23 -7.96
CA LYS A 284 17.04 -3.77 -8.97
C LYS A 284 18.48 -3.76 -8.47
N ASN A 285 18.68 -3.64 -7.15
CA ASN A 285 20.00 -3.56 -6.54
C ASN A 285 20.00 -4.21 -5.16
N THR A 286 20.08 -5.54 -5.12
CA THR A 286 20.12 -6.30 -3.86
C THR A 286 21.39 -6.04 -3.05
N ALA A 287 22.51 -5.75 -3.72
CA ALA A 287 23.78 -5.45 -3.06
C ALA A 287 23.75 -4.15 -2.25
N ALA A 288 22.83 -3.23 -2.56
CA ALA A 288 22.64 -2.03 -1.75
C ALA A 288 22.21 -2.38 -0.33
N GLY A 289 21.57 -3.53 -0.10
CA GLY A 289 20.93 -3.91 1.17
C GLY A 289 19.51 -3.36 1.28
N GLY A 290 19.02 -3.17 2.50
CA GLY A 290 17.66 -2.70 2.75
C GLY A 290 17.43 -2.27 4.19
N THR A 291 16.17 -2.15 4.56
CA THR A 291 15.73 -1.79 5.91
C THR A 291 15.02 -2.97 6.55
N LEU A 292 15.34 -3.26 7.81
CA LEU A 292 14.62 -4.25 8.61
C LEU A 292 13.67 -3.55 9.58
N VAL A 293 12.37 -3.76 9.38
CA VAL A 293 11.30 -3.34 10.29
C VAL A 293 11.09 -4.44 11.32
N ARG A 294 11.18 -4.09 12.61
CA ARG A 294 11.06 -5.03 13.73
C ARG A 294 10.26 -4.42 14.88
N ARG A 295 9.95 -5.20 15.92
CA ARG A 295 9.16 -4.72 17.07
C ARG A 295 9.79 -3.50 17.76
N GLU A 296 11.06 -3.62 18.12
CA GLU A 296 11.80 -2.61 18.86
C GLU A 296 13.17 -2.39 18.22
N THR A 297 13.70 -1.18 18.36
CA THR A 297 15.07 -0.86 17.97
C THR A 297 15.90 -0.47 19.18
N GLU A 298 17.18 -0.79 19.16
CA GLU A 298 18.12 -0.33 20.19
C GLU A 298 18.34 1.18 20.04
N ASN A 299 18.26 1.92 21.15
CA ASN A 299 18.50 3.36 21.22
C ASN A 299 17.79 4.16 20.11
N PRO A 300 16.44 4.16 20.08
CA PRO A 300 15.71 4.86 19.03
C PRO A 300 16.04 6.37 19.05
N PRO A 301 16.38 6.98 17.90
CA PRO A 301 16.81 8.37 17.82
C PRO A 301 15.64 9.32 18.07
N LEU A 302 15.94 10.52 18.57
CA LEU A 302 14.91 11.55 18.75
C LEU A 302 14.22 11.89 17.43
N TYR A 303 14.99 12.02 16.35
CA TYR A 303 14.49 12.24 14.99
C TYR A 303 14.85 11.04 14.10
N ARG A 304 13.84 10.41 13.51
CA ARG A 304 14.01 9.23 12.66
C ARG A 304 13.94 9.58 11.18
N ALA A 305 12.91 10.31 10.77
CA ALA A 305 12.65 10.63 9.36
C ALA A 305 11.71 11.84 9.19
N ILE A 306 11.65 12.36 7.97
CA ILE A 306 10.69 13.37 7.52
C ILE A 306 9.89 12.77 6.35
N ALA A 307 8.58 12.67 6.54
CA ALA A 307 7.63 12.27 5.51
C ALA A 307 6.91 13.49 4.94
N ILE A 308 6.50 13.41 3.66
CA ILE A 308 5.70 14.43 3.00
C ILE A 308 4.53 13.79 2.27
N ARG A 309 3.33 14.33 2.50
CA ARG A 309 2.11 14.00 1.77
C ARG A 309 1.60 15.25 1.06
N ARG A 310 1.51 15.17 -0.26
CA ARG A 310 1.03 16.27 -1.12
C ARG A 310 -0.49 16.17 -1.33
N LYS A 311 -1.07 17.19 -1.98
CA LYS A 311 -2.50 17.23 -2.36
C LYS A 311 -3.42 17.02 -1.16
N GLN A 312 -3.10 17.67 -0.05
CA GLN A 312 -3.95 17.66 1.14
C GLN A 312 -5.04 18.70 1.00
N THR A 313 -6.23 18.35 1.50
CA THR A 313 -7.36 19.25 1.60
C THR A 313 -7.61 19.57 3.06
N LEU A 314 -7.65 20.86 3.38
CA LEU A 314 -8.00 21.36 4.70
C LEU A 314 -9.47 21.78 4.69
N LEU A 315 -10.31 21.05 5.43
CA LEU A 315 -11.72 21.33 5.64
C LEU A 315 -11.89 22.03 7.00
N ARG A 316 -12.40 23.25 7.00
CA ARG A 316 -12.67 24.04 8.22
C ARG A 316 -14.16 24.22 8.41
N LEU A 317 -14.65 23.82 9.56
CA LEU A 317 -16.05 23.85 9.97
C LEU A 317 -16.19 24.87 11.09
N HIS A 318 -16.81 26.01 10.77
CA HIS A 318 -16.98 27.12 11.70
C HIS A 318 -18.42 27.12 12.25
N ASP A 319 -18.55 27.07 13.57
CA ASP A 319 -19.85 27.17 14.21
C ASP A 319 -20.49 28.55 13.95
N LEU A 320 -21.75 28.55 13.52
CA LEU A 320 -22.55 29.74 13.24
C LEU A 320 -23.51 30.08 14.39
N HIS A 321 -23.74 29.16 15.31
CA HIS A 321 -24.86 29.21 16.25
C HIS A 321 -24.43 29.39 17.71
N THR A 322 -23.13 29.59 17.97
CA THR A 322 -22.56 29.77 19.32
C THR A 322 -23.00 28.65 20.27
N GLN A 323 -23.12 27.44 19.74
CA GLN A 323 -23.51 26.28 20.52
C GLN A 323 -22.30 25.77 21.34
N PRO A 324 -22.54 25.04 22.44
CA PRO A 324 -21.44 24.48 23.20
C PRO A 324 -20.54 23.59 22.31
N ALA A 325 -19.21 23.78 22.38
CA ALA A 325 -18.26 23.14 21.47
C ALA A 325 -18.40 21.61 21.41
N TYR A 326 -18.67 20.94 22.54
CA TYR A 326 -18.87 19.49 22.56
C TYR A 326 -20.05 19.03 21.70
N ARG A 327 -21.12 19.83 21.62
CA ARG A 327 -22.32 19.51 20.83
C ARG A 327 -22.02 19.70 19.35
N PHE A 328 -21.36 20.80 19.01
CA PHE A 328 -20.90 21.05 17.64
C PHE A 328 -19.98 19.93 17.14
N PHE A 329 -19.01 19.52 17.95
CA PHE A 329 -18.07 18.47 17.58
C PHE A 329 -18.79 17.14 17.36
N ALA A 330 -19.66 16.74 18.29
CA ALA A 330 -20.43 15.49 18.16
C ALA A 330 -21.29 15.47 16.88
N GLU A 331 -21.96 16.58 16.57
CA GLU A 331 -22.80 16.72 15.38
C GLU A 331 -21.98 16.64 14.08
N MET A 332 -20.84 17.34 14.00
CA MET A 332 -19.99 17.32 12.81
C MET A 332 -19.38 15.93 12.57
N PHE A 333 -18.88 15.27 13.61
CA PHE A 333 -18.34 13.91 13.47
C PHE A 333 -19.42 12.87 13.14
N ALA A 334 -20.66 13.06 13.59
CA ALA A 334 -21.78 12.20 13.19
C ALA A 334 -22.08 12.31 11.69
N ILE A 335 -22.11 13.53 11.14
CA ILE A 335 -22.30 13.76 9.70
C ILE A 335 -21.15 13.12 8.90
N LEU A 336 -19.90 13.33 9.33
CA LEU A 336 -18.73 12.73 8.66
C LEU A 336 -18.78 11.20 8.66
N ALA A 337 -19.22 10.58 9.76
CA ALA A 337 -19.37 9.13 9.85
C ALA A 337 -20.48 8.58 8.94
N GLU A 338 -21.63 9.26 8.86
CA GLU A 338 -22.73 8.90 7.94
C GLU A 338 -22.26 8.89 6.48
N HIS A 339 -21.41 9.85 6.12
CA HIS A 339 -20.82 9.97 4.79
C HIS A 339 -19.52 9.17 4.59
N ARG A 340 -19.09 8.39 5.60
CA ARG A 340 -17.87 7.56 5.57
C ARG A 340 -16.61 8.35 5.17
N VAL A 341 -16.47 9.55 5.72
CA VAL A 341 -15.29 10.40 5.47
C VAL A 341 -14.16 9.99 6.40
N ASP A 342 -13.08 9.46 5.85
CA ASP A 342 -11.85 9.21 6.59
C ASP A 342 -11.10 10.53 6.83
N VAL A 343 -10.79 10.79 8.11
CA VAL A 343 -10.11 12.00 8.57
C VAL A 343 -8.72 11.62 9.08
N ASP A 344 -7.67 12.27 8.56
CA ASP A 344 -6.30 11.98 8.97
C ASP A 344 -5.93 12.71 10.25
N LEU A 345 -6.12 14.04 10.27
CA LEU A 345 -5.69 14.91 11.36
C LEU A 345 -6.78 15.92 11.71
N VAL A 346 -6.88 16.20 13.01
CA VAL A 346 -7.85 17.14 13.57
C VAL A 346 -7.11 18.17 14.42
N THR A 347 -7.44 19.44 14.23
CA THR A 347 -7.13 20.49 15.19
C THR A 347 -8.38 21.31 15.47
N THR A 348 -8.48 21.86 16.66
CA THR A 348 -9.65 22.62 17.10
C THR A 348 -9.26 23.98 17.62
N SER A 349 -10.21 24.90 17.52
CA SER A 349 -10.30 26.12 18.32
C SER A 349 -11.68 26.13 18.99
N GLU A 350 -12.00 27.17 19.76
CA GLU A 350 -13.28 27.24 20.49
C GLU A 350 -14.52 27.10 19.59
N SER A 351 -14.45 27.61 18.35
CA SER A 351 -15.59 27.68 17.43
C SER A 351 -15.31 27.09 16.04
N CYS A 352 -14.18 26.39 15.86
CA CYS A 352 -13.82 25.82 14.57
C CYS A 352 -13.13 24.47 14.72
N ILE A 353 -13.56 23.51 13.90
CA ILE A 353 -12.88 22.24 13.68
C ILE A 353 -12.15 22.35 12.34
N ALA A 354 -10.86 22.03 12.33
CA ALA A 354 -10.10 21.95 11.10
C ALA A 354 -9.59 20.52 10.91
N LEU A 355 -9.87 19.98 9.72
CA LEU A 355 -9.69 18.58 9.36
C LEU A 355 -8.76 18.51 8.15
N ALA A 356 -7.67 17.75 8.26
CA ALA A 356 -6.87 17.38 7.12
C ALA A 356 -7.44 16.09 6.50
N LEU A 357 -7.79 16.15 5.22
CA LEU A 357 -8.36 15.04 4.48
C LEU A 357 -7.39 14.57 3.39
N ASN A 358 -7.32 13.25 3.24
CA ASN A 358 -6.58 12.62 2.16
C ASN A 358 -7.47 12.42 0.93
N SER A 359 -6.88 12.58 -0.26
CA SER A 359 -7.60 12.45 -1.53
C SER A 359 -7.55 11.04 -2.13
N THR A 360 -6.90 10.06 -1.49
CA THR A 360 -6.58 8.77 -2.14
C THR A 360 -6.77 7.57 -1.20
N GLY A 361 -7.84 6.81 -1.38
CA GLY A 361 -8.11 5.57 -0.62
C GLY A 361 -8.69 4.41 -1.43
N SER A 362 -9.49 4.68 -2.47
CA SER A 362 -10.21 3.65 -3.22
C SER A 362 -9.48 3.16 -4.48
N THR A 363 -9.72 1.91 -4.87
CA THR A 363 -9.26 1.31 -6.14
C THR A 363 -10.09 1.78 -7.34
N SER A 364 -11.29 2.32 -7.10
CA SER A 364 -12.18 2.90 -8.11
C SER A 364 -11.95 4.40 -8.27
N GLY A 365 -10.86 4.79 -8.94
CA GLY A 365 -10.64 6.19 -9.33
C GLY A 365 -10.54 7.21 -8.18
N GLU A 366 -10.46 8.50 -8.53
CA GLU A 366 -10.48 9.59 -7.55
C GLU A 366 -11.89 9.72 -6.95
N ASP A 367 -12.23 8.85 -5.99
CA ASP A 367 -13.40 9.06 -5.14
C ASP A 367 -13.23 10.41 -4.42
N HIS A 368 -13.98 11.41 -4.86
CA HIS A 368 -14.02 12.72 -4.22
C HIS A 368 -14.60 12.55 -2.81
N THR A 369 -13.73 12.48 -1.80
CA THR A 369 -14.08 12.41 -0.37
C THR A 369 -15.04 13.53 0.06
N LEU A 370 -15.06 14.64 -0.69
CA LEU A 370 -15.96 15.78 -0.49
C LEU A 370 -17.10 15.79 -1.52
N THR A 371 -18.12 14.96 -1.28
CA THR A 371 -19.31 14.94 -2.14
C THR A 371 -20.20 16.16 -1.93
N THR A 372 -20.97 16.54 -2.95
CA THR A 372 -21.98 17.62 -2.83
C THR A 372 -22.99 17.33 -1.72
N ALA A 373 -23.35 16.06 -1.53
CA ALA A 373 -24.26 15.64 -0.45
C ALA A 373 -23.66 15.95 0.94
N LEU A 374 -22.41 15.56 1.17
CA LEU A 374 -21.70 15.86 2.41
C LEU A 374 -21.61 17.37 2.64
N LEU A 375 -21.19 18.14 1.62
CA LEU A 375 -21.04 19.59 1.75
C LEU A 375 -22.37 20.27 2.05
N THR A 376 -23.48 19.78 1.48
CA THR A 376 -24.83 20.27 1.77
C THR A 376 -25.21 19.97 3.21
N ALA A 377 -24.98 18.73 3.68
CA ALA A 377 -25.26 18.32 5.04
C ALA A 377 -24.43 19.11 6.07
N LEU A 378 -23.15 19.38 5.81
CA LEU A 378 -22.33 20.19 6.71
C LEU A 378 -22.76 21.67 6.70
N SER A 379 -23.07 22.21 5.52
CA SER A 379 -23.41 23.63 5.34
C SER A 379 -24.75 24.03 5.98
N SER A 380 -25.64 23.07 6.27
CA SER A 380 -26.87 23.36 7.02
C SER A 380 -26.65 23.62 8.51
N HIS A 381 -25.47 23.28 9.05
CA HIS A 381 -25.15 23.43 10.48
C HIS A 381 -23.98 24.38 10.74
N CYS A 382 -23.09 24.60 9.76
CA CYS A 382 -21.87 25.38 9.95
C CYS A 382 -21.40 26.08 8.67
N ARG A 383 -20.49 27.05 8.79
CA ARG A 383 -19.79 27.60 7.62
C ARG A 383 -18.63 26.68 7.27
N VAL A 384 -18.68 26.14 6.06
CA VAL A 384 -17.65 25.26 5.50
C VAL A 384 -16.65 26.08 4.68
N GLU A 385 -15.37 25.95 4.99
CA GLU A 385 -14.26 26.49 4.19
C GLU A 385 -13.35 25.35 3.74
N ILE A 386 -13.00 25.33 2.46
CA ILE A 386 -12.16 24.29 1.85
C ILE A 386 -10.93 24.96 1.27
N GLU A 387 -9.75 24.47 1.66
CA GLU A 387 -8.46 24.94 1.17
C GLU A 387 -7.70 23.73 0.60
N THR A 388 -7.34 23.78 -0.68
CA THR A 388 -6.60 22.72 -1.39
C THR A 388 -5.20 23.21 -1.73
N GLY A 389 -4.38 22.34 -2.33
CA GLY A 389 -3.00 22.70 -2.70
C GLY A 389 -2.04 22.75 -1.52
N LEU A 390 -2.40 22.14 -0.38
CA LEU A 390 -1.53 22.03 0.79
C LEU A 390 -0.73 20.72 0.76
N ALA A 391 0.41 20.72 1.45
CA ALA A 391 1.20 19.55 1.75
C ALA A 391 1.32 19.41 3.27
N LEU A 392 1.26 18.17 3.74
CA LEU A 392 1.54 17.77 5.11
C LEU A 392 2.98 17.29 5.18
N VAL A 393 3.78 17.92 6.03
CA VAL A 393 5.13 17.47 6.38
C VAL A 393 5.08 16.91 7.79
N THR A 394 5.61 15.70 7.97
CA THR A 394 5.60 15.00 9.25
C THR A 394 7.02 14.64 9.66
N LEU A 395 7.45 15.17 10.80
CA LEU A 395 8.64 14.73 11.50
C LEU A 395 8.28 13.51 12.35
N ILE A 396 8.99 12.42 12.11
CA ILE A 396 8.82 11.13 12.78
C ILE A 396 10.05 10.89 13.63
N GLY A 397 9.85 10.45 14.86
CA GLY A 397 10.89 10.32 15.86
C GLY A 397 10.40 9.54 17.06
N ASN A 398 11.09 9.70 18.19
CA ASN A 398 10.74 8.98 19.41
C ASN A 398 10.71 9.95 20.59
N GLN A 399 9.63 9.92 21.37
CA GLN A 399 9.46 10.79 22.54
C GLN A 399 9.55 12.29 22.22
N LEU A 400 9.12 12.70 21.01
CA LEU A 400 9.10 14.09 20.55
C LEU A 400 8.37 15.02 21.52
N HIS A 401 7.27 14.56 22.13
CA HIS A 401 6.50 15.32 23.12
C HIS A 401 7.27 15.70 24.40
N ARG A 402 8.36 14.98 24.72
CA ARG A 402 9.25 15.24 25.88
C ARG A 402 10.55 15.93 25.48
N GLY A 403 10.88 15.93 24.19
CA GLY A 403 12.11 16.52 23.69
C GLY A 403 12.09 18.03 23.88
N ALA A 404 12.89 18.53 24.83
CA ALA A 404 13.11 19.96 24.97
C ALA A 404 13.73 20.49 23.67
N GLY A 405 13.14 21.54 23.10
CA GLY A 405 13.63 22.17 21.87
C GLY A 405 13.06 21.61 20.57
N VAL A 406 12.27 20.52 20.57
CA VAL A 406 11.73 19.93 19.33
C VAL A 406 11.00 20.94 18.46
N CYS A 407 10.09 21.74 19.01
CA CYS A 407 9.41 22.79 18.23
C CYS A 407 10.39 23.85 17.71
N ARG A 408 11.39 24.24 18.51
CA ARG A 408 12.41 25.20 18.06
C ARG A 408 13.20 24.62 16.90
N ASP A 409 13.67 23.39 17.02
CA ASP A 409 14.50 22.76 16.00
C ASP A 409 13.72 22.48 14.72
N THR A 410 12.42 22.20 14.82
CA THR A 410 11.56 22.04 13.63
C THR A 410 11.29 23.36 12.92
N PHE A 411 10.97 24.44 13.65
CA PHE A 411 10.41 25.65 13.03
C PHE A 411 11.41 26.78 12.79
N VAL A 412 12.58 26.79 13.44
CA VAL A 412 13.54 27.90 13.33
C VAL A 412 14.06 28.13 11.90
N ASP A 413 14.30 27.06 11.14
CA ASP A 413 14.73 27.16 9.74
C ASP A 413 13.52 27.23 8.78
N LEU A 414 12.30 27.31 9.33
CA LEU A 414 11.07 27.45 8.58
C LEU A 414 10.45 28.85 8.68
N ASP A 415 11.15 29.83 9.26
CA ASP A 415 10.67 31.21 9.41
C ASP A 415 10.27 31.88 8.07
N GLU A 416 10.86 31.42 6.94
CA GLU A 416 10.54 31.91 5.59
C GLU A 416 9.30 31.25 4.97
N TYR A 417 8.78 30.17 5.57
CA TYR A 417 7.62 29.43 5.06
C TYR A 417 6.38 29.67 5.92
N ALA A 418 5.27 30.02 5.29
CA ALA A 418 3.99 30.18 5.97
C ALA A 418 3.43 28.81 6.42
N VAL A 419 3.79 28.38 7.63
CA VAL A 419 3.19 27.20 8.27
C VAL A 419 1.72 27.48 8.55
N ARG A 420 0.85 26.74 7.86
CA ARG A 420 -0.60 26.95 7.85
C ARG A 420 -1.29 26.33 9.06
N MET A 421 -0.79 25.20 9.53
CA MET A 421 -1.36 24.40 10.61
C MET A 421 -0.30 23.49 11.24
N ILE A 422 -0.39 23.24 12.54
CA ILE A 422 0.53 22.38 13.29
C ILE A 422 -0.31 21.35 14.06
N PHE A 423 0.14 20.10 14.06
CA PHE A 423 -0.43 18.98 14.81
C PHE A 423 0.67 18.37 15.66
N HIS A 424 0.56 18.48 16.99
CA HIS A 424 1.54 17.95 17.91
C HIS A 424 0.91 17.57 19.26
N GLY A 425 1.42 16.52 19.89
CA GLY A 425 1.01 16.08 21.23
C GLY A 425 -0.04 14.97 21.27
N ALA A 426 -0.66 14.63 20.14
CA ALA A 426 -1.57 13.48 20.05
C ALA A 426 -0.80 12.14 19.99
N SER A 427 0.33 12.13 19.29
CA SER A 427 1.31 11.03 19.32
C SER A 427 2.57 11.49 20.03
N ASN A 428 3.24 10.52 20.65
CA ASN A 428 4.55 10.74 21.26
C ASN A 428 5.67 10.84 20.22
N ASP A 429 5.42 10.37 19.00
CA ASP A 429 6.44 9.99 18.01
C ASP A 429 6.30 10.78 16.70
N ASN A 430 5.28 11.64 16.57
CA ASN A 430 5.12 12.51 15.41
C ASN A 430 4.85 13.98 15.75
N LEU A 431 5.31 14.84 14.84
CA LEU A 431 4.98 16.26 14.77
C LEU A 431 4.69 16.57 13.31
N CYS A 432 3.46 16.98 13.00
CA CYS A 432 3.03 17.27 11.65
C CYS A 432 2.75 18.76 11.49
N PHE A 433 2.98 19.29 10.30
CA PHE A 433 2.58 20.64 9.96
C PHE A 433 2.20 20.73 8.47
N MET A 434 1.29 21.65 8.16
CA MET A 434 0.85 21.89 6.79
C MET A 434 1.39 23.22 6.27
N LEU A 435 1.70 23.24 4.98
CA LEU A 435 2.11 24.44 4.26
C LEU A 435 1.71 24.35 2.78
N PRO A 436 1.78 25.45 2.00
CA PRO A 436 1.55 25.40 0.57
C PRO A 436 2.43 24.37 -0.13
N SER A 437 1.86 23.57 -1.03
CA SER A 437 2.58 22.48 -1.71
C SER A 437 3.80 22.95 -2.49
N GLU A 438 3.78 24.20 -2.97
CA GLU A 438 4.82 24.79 -3.81
C GLU A 438 6.16 24.97 -3.07
N VAL A 439 6.11 25.14 -1.75
CA VAL A 439 7.31 25.36 -0.92
C VAL A 439 7.65 24.16 -0.04
N ALA A 440 6.87 23.07 -0.14
CA ALA A 440 7.00 21.90 0.72
C ALA A 440 8.33 21.18 0.57
N ASP A 441 8.84 21.04 -0.65
CA ASP A 441 10.11 20.37 -0.91
C ASP A 441 11.29 21.18 -0.34
N SER A 442 11.28 22.51 -0.49
CA SER A 442 12.29 23.40 0.09
C SER A 442 12.29 23.36 1.63
N ALA A 443 11.09 23.33 2.24
CA ALA A 443 10.95 23.16 3.68
C ALA A 443 11.51 21.82 4.17
N VAL A 444 11.25 20.72 3.45
CA VAL A 444 11.82 19.40 3.76
C VAL A 444 13.34 19.40 3.63
N VAL A 445 13.91 20.03 2.60
CA VAL A 445 15.38 20.16 2.43
C VAL A 445 16.01 20.91 3.61
N ALA A 446 15.44 22.06 3.99
CA ALA A 446 15.94 22.85 5.12
C ALA A 446 15.86 22.07 6.44
N LEU A 447 14.72 21.45 6.72
CA LEU A 447 14.51 20.64 7.92
C LEU A 447 15.43 19.43 7.95
N HIS A 448 15.62 18.73 6.82
CA HIS A 448 16.51 17.58 6.74
C HIS A 448 17.96 17.96 7.06
N ARG A 449 18.44 19.06 6.47
CA ARG A 449 19.79 19.56 6.73
C ARG A 449 20.03 19.82 8.22
N ARG A 450 19.07 20.42 8.91
CA ARG A 450 19.24 20.74 10.33
C ARG A 450 19.23 19.50 11.23
N LEU A 451 18.38 18.52 10.92
CA LEU A 451 18.11 17.40 11.82
C LEU A 451 18.97 16.16 11.55
N PHE A 452 19.51 15.99 10.33
CA PHE A 452 20.17 14.76 9.90
C PHE A 452 21.56 14.94 9.29
N GLU A 453 21.94 16.16 8.89
CA GLU A 453 23.24 16.49 8.30
C GLU A 453 24.14 17.21 9.31
#